data_AF-A0A7V4U5C8-F1
#
_entry.id   AF-A0A7V4U5C8-F1
#
_cell.length_a   1.000
_cell.length_b   1.000
_cell.length_c   1.000
_cell.angle_alpha   90.00
_cell.angle_beta   90.00
_cell.angle_gamma   90.00
#
_symmetry.space_group_name_H-M   'P 1'
#
loop_
_entity.id
_entity.type
_entity.pdbx_description
1 polymer ?
#
loop_
_entity_poly.entity_id
_entity_poly.type
_entity_poly.pdbx_seq_one_letter_code
_entity_poly.pdbx_strand_id
1 'polypeptide(L)' 'CVLGFPGCSNDNPCPVHDKWGKLREEAYKMFSEETLSQLKEKTIQKILNL' A
#
# COMPACT_ATOMS: atom_id res chain seq x y z
N CYS A 1 -11.20 -5.79 -5.83
CA CYS A 1 -11.34 -4.41 -6.37
C CYS A 1 -11.35 -3.41 -5.23
N VAL A 2 -10.73 -2.23 -5.36
CA VAL A 2 -10.81 -1.15 -4.34
C VAL A 2 -12.19 -0.50 -4.25
N LEU A 3 -12.94 -0.51 -5.36
CA LEU A 3 -14.30 0.04 -5.44
C LEU A 3 -15.40 -0.98 -5.12
N GLY A 4 -15.03 -2.21 -4.76
CA GLY A 4 -16.00 -3.25 -4.38
C GLY A 4 -16.77 -3.90 -5.52
N PHE A 5 -16.40 -3.70 -6.79
CA PHE A 5 -17.10 -4.35 -7.91
C PHE A 5 -17.03 -5.88 -7.84
N PRO A 6 -18.18 -6.58 -7.88
CA PRO A 6 -18.23 -8.04 -7.85
C PRO A 6 -17.60 -8.62 -9.12
N GLY A 7 -16.89 -9.74 -8.97
CA GLY A 7 -16.25 -10.43 -10.10
C GLY A 7 -15.07 -9.70 -10.75
N CYS A 8 -14.60 -8.59 -10.16
CA CYS A 8 -13.42 -7.90 -10.66
C CYS A 8 -12.14 -8.72 -10.38
N SER A 9 -11.40 -9.01 -11.45
CA SER A 9 -10.17 -9.79 -11.45
C SER A 9 -9.23 -9.27 -12.55
N ASN A 10 -8.09 -9.93 -12.76
CA ASN A 10 -7.23 -9.62 -13.90
C ASN A 10 -7.89 -9.96 -15.25
N ASP A 11 -8.72 -11.00 -15.28
CA ASP A 11 -9.45 -11.41 -16.49
C ASP A 11 -10.72 -10.58 -16.72
N ASN A 12 -11.23 -9.93 -15.67
CA ASN A 12 -12.38 -9.02 -15.73
C ASN A 12 -12.03 -7.70 -15.01
N PRO A 13 -11.20 -6.84 -15.64
CA PRO A 13 -10.68 -5.65 -14.99
C PRO A 13 -11.77 -4.59 -14.85
N CYS A 14 -11.83 -3.97 -13.68
CA CYS A 14 -12.64 -2.76 -13.50
C CYS A 14 -11.96 -1.53 -14.16
N PRO A 15 -12.68 -0.41 -14.38
CA PRO A 15 -12.12 0.77 -15.04
C PRO A 15 -10.87 1.38 -14.39
N VAL A 16 -10.63 1.09 -13.10
CA VAL A 16 -9.46 1.57 -12.35
C VAL A 16 -8.46 0.46 -12.03
N HIS A 17 -8.63 -0.75 -12.58
CA HIS A 17 -7.92 -1.97 -12.18
C HIS A 17 -6.40 -1.80 -12.18
N ASP A 18 -5.85 -1.36 -13.31
CA ASP A 18 -4.40 -1.26 -13.48
C ASP A 18 -3.81 -0.11 -12.66
N LYS A 19 -4.51 1.03 -12.61
CA LYS A 19 -4.06 2.19 -11.84
C LYS A 19 -4.02 1.87 -10.35
N TRP A 20 -5.08 1.24 -9.83
CA TRP A 20 -5.10 0.81 -8.44
C TRP A 20 -4.11 -0.33 -8.18
N GLY A 21 -3.99 -1.29 -9.09
CA GLY A 21 -3.06 -2.42 -8.98
C GLY A 21 -1.63 -1.96 -8.72
N LYS A 22 -1.15 -0.96 -9.47
CA LYS A 22 0.17 -0.35 -9.29
C LYS A 22 0.33 0.30 -7.91
N LEU A 23 -0.61 1.16 -7.52
CA LEU A 23 -0.58 1.85 -6.22
C LEU A 23 -0.59 0.87 -5.04
N ARG A 24 -1.37 -0.22 -5.15
CA ARG A 24 -1.42 -1.28 -4.16
C ARG A 24 -0.07 -1.98 -4.03
N GLU A 25 0.59 -2.28 -5.14
CA GLU A 25 1.91 -2.92 -5.13
C GLU A 25 2.98 -2.00 -4.54
N GLU A 26 2.97 -0.72 -4.90
CA GLU A 26 3.87 0.30 -4.36
C GLU A 26 3.68 0.46 -2.85
N ALA A 27 2.44 0.54 -2.38
CA ALA A 27 2.15 0.60 -0.95
C ALA A 27 2.61 -0.67 -0.21
N TYR A 28 2.40 -1.84 -0.81
CA TYR A 28 2.88 -3.10 -0.25
C TYR A 28 4.40 -3.11 -0.11
N LYS A 29 5.15 -2.71 -1.15
CA LYS A 29 6.62 -2.62 -1.10
C LYS A 29 7.09 -1.65 -0.03
N MET A 30 6.51 -0.44 0.01
CA MET A 30 6.82 0.58 1.02
C MET A 30 6.76 0.03 2.45
N PHE A 31 5.72 -0.75 2.77
CA PHE A 31 5.55 -1.30 4.12
C PHE A 31 6.28 -2.63 4.37
N SER A 32 6.57 -3.42 3.32
CA SER A 32 7.22 -4.73 3.47
C SER A 32 8.75 -4.66 3.46
N GLU A 33 9.33 -3.61 2.90
CA GLU A 33 10.78 -3.37 2.89
C GLU A 33 11.30 -2.80 4.22
N GLU A 34 10.42 -2.42 5.14
CA GLU A 34 10.76 -1.87 6.45
C GLU A 34 10.30 -2.78 7.60
N THR A 35 11.20 -3.07 8.53
CA THR A 35 10.87 -3.83 9.74
C THR A 35 10.17 -2.94 10.79
N LEU A 36 9.40 -3.55 11.69
CA LEU A 36 8.78 -2.84 12.80
C LEU A 36 9.80 -2.10 13.69
N SER A 37 11.02 -2.63 13.82
CA SER A 37 12.07 -1.98 14.61
C SER A 37 12.54 -0.66 13.96
N GLN A 38 12.76 -0.66 12.65
CA GLN A 38 13.13 0.54 11.90
C GLN A 38 12.01 1.58 11.93
N LEU A 39 10.76 1.14 11.75
CA LEU A 39 9.60 2.03 11.80
C LEU A 39 9.43 2.67 13.19
N LYS A 40 9.64 1.90 14.26
CA LYS A 40 9.63 2.40 15.65
C LYS A 40 10.67 3.49 15.82
N GLU A 41 11.90 3.27 15.38
CA GLU A 41 12.99 4.23 15.52
C GLU A 41 12.66 5.55 14.79
N LYS A 42 12.25 5.48 13.52
CA LYS A 42 11.83 6.67 12.75
C LYS A 42 10.67 7.42 13.40
N THR A 43 9.70 6.69 13.95
CA THR A 43 8.53 7.28 14.61
C THR A 43 8.92 8.01 15.89
N ILE A 44 9.75 7.40 16.74
CA ILE A 44 10.27 8.06 17.95
C ILE A 44 11.05 9.32 17.57
N GLN A 45 11.94 9.24 16.58
CA GLN A 45 12.70 10.39 16.09
C GLN A 45 11.77 11.50 15.58
N LYS A 46 10.71 11.16 14.85
CA LYS A 46 9.74 12.16 14.37
C LYS A 46 8.99 12.84 15.53
N ILE A 47 8.60 12.09 16.56
CA ILE A 47 7.87 12.62 17.73
C ILE A 47 8.76 13.53 18.57
N LEU A 48 10.03 13.17 18.78
CA LEU A 48 10.97 13.93 19.61
C LEU A 48 11.52 15.19 18.94
N ASN A 49 11.49 15.26 17.60
CA ASN A 49 11.93 16.41 16.81
C ASN A 49 10.76 17.34 16.38
N LEU A 50 9.61 17.24 17.06
CA LEU A 50 8.47 18.17 17.00
C LEU A 50 8.52 19.10 18.21
#